data_AF-A0A959LNB8-F1
#
_entry.id   AF-A0A959LNB8-F1
#
_cell.length_a   1.000
_cell.length_b   1.000
_cell.length_c   1.000
_cell.angle_alpha   90.00
_cell.angle_beta   90.00
_cell.angle_gamma   90.00
#
_symmetry.space_group_name_H-M   'P 1'
#
loop_
_entity.id
_entity.type
_entity.pdbx_description
1 polymer ?
#
loop_
_entity_poly.entity_id
_entity_poly.type
_entity_poly.pdbx_seq_one_letter_code
_entity_poly.pdbx_strand_id
1 'polypeptide(L)'
;MTRRIGLCLILLFIGNVVYGISALTNHKIFFAPKNNTSNIEPYIELYWQIDPNTVQFKKNELNYWVGKVRTEITLSNEEGVIAEKKYFLQTPKAIDLRAATIQNITDLQRFSLPKGKAWITLKLSSEDGSGVFEQTDSVTVPADTNTILYSDLQLIDTSYKASVSESILLKNHNIQVPLCADFLDDHRKLLHYYFELYNTNTADKESMPLVQEIFVSKKAFDYPIYSLKHRDTLAAAQVLPMLGSFKIDVLPSGNYHLNVMLTDNSGKEITRKALFFQRSNLNPIVIKDTTSDTGQVFEEVNVFDLSSTFVSKYNAAQLMAILKMLLPISSPNEQENINSFLKKPDITYMRYFIYNFWKARNDQSPDDAWKDYTKLVKEVNKNYGNSMTPGYETDRGFIQLKYGEPDQRYVVSNEEGALPYEVWQYNAPGQQGNQGAFLFYNPGFMITEYRLLHSTVIGEVRNTNWRSQLYKMGVSTNNLNSRAEQVFQNK
;
A
#
# COMPACT_ATOMS: atom_id res chain seq x y z
N MET A 1 -51.59 -41.96 -25.67
CA MET A 1 -50.66 -41.86 -24.52
C MET A 1 -49.43 -41.10 -24.98
N THR A 2 -49.32 -39.85 -24.55
CA THR A 2 -48.32 -38.85 -24.92
C THR A 2 -47.16 -38.89 -23.91
N ARG A 3 -45.94 -39.19 -24.35
CA ARG A 3 -44.72 -39.04 -23.53
C ARG A 3 -43.99 -37.78 -23.97
N ARG A 4 -43.99 -36.79 -23.06
CA ARG A 4 -43.38 -35.47 -23.20
C ARG A 4 -41.85 -35.59 -23.18
N ILE A 5 -41.19 -34.96 -24.15
CA ILE A 5 -39.75 -34.72 -24.15
C ILE A 5 -39.52 -33.41 -23.39
N GLY A 6 -38.89 -33.48 -22.22
CA GLY A 6 -38.49 -32.31 -21.43
C GLY A 6 -37.13 -31.81 -21.88
N LEU A 7 -37.09 -30.69 -22.58
CA LEU A 7 -35.88 -29.97 -22.93
C LEU A 7 -35.46 -29.11 -21.71
N CYS A 8 -34.43 -29.52 -20.96
CA CYS A 8 -33.83 -28.67 -19.93
C CYS A 8 -32.83 -27.71 -20.59
N LEU A 9 -33.24 -26.45 -20.75
CA LEU A 9 -32.34 -25.34 -21.05
C LEU A 9 -31.44 -25.09 -19.83
N ILE A 10 -30.16 -25.43 -19.95
CA ILE A 10 -29.13 -24.99 -19.00
C ILE A 10 -28.79 -23.54 -19.36
N LEU A 11 -29.32 -22.60 -18.57
CA LEU A 11 -28.91 -21.20 -18.57
C LEU A 11 -27.47 -21.12 -18.04
N LEU A 12 -26.51 -20.91 -18.95
CA LEU A 12 -25.16 -20.46 -18.63
C LEU A 12 -25.23 -19.06 -18.01
N PHE A 13 -25.27 -19.00 -16.67
CA PHE A 13 -24.96 -17.77 -15.95
C PHE A 13 -23.46 -17.50 -16.08
N ILE A 14 -23.08 -16.71 -17.08
CA ILE A 14 -21.81 -15.99 -17.05
C ILE A 14 -21.98 -14.94 -15.96
N GLY A 15 -21.51 -15.25 -14.75
CA GLY A 15 -21.43 -14.25 -13.69
C GLY A 15 -20.49 -13.15 -14.16
N ASN A 16 -21.05 -12.00 -14.54
CA ASN A 16 -20.27 -10.78 -14.63
C ASN A 16 -19.75 -10.48 -13.23
N VAL A 17 -18.46 -10.67 -13.01
CA VAL A 17 -17.80 -10.15 -11.82
C VAL A 17 -17.89 -8.63 -11.94
N VAL A 18 -18.81 -8.02 -11.19
CA VAL A 18 -18.88 -6.57 -11.07
C VAL A 18 -17.71 -6.16 -10.19
N TYR A 19 -16.60 -5.76 -10.82
CA TYR A 19 -15.52 -5.11 -10.11
C TYR A 19 -16.06 -3.78 -9.55
N GLY A 20 -15.91 -3.56 -8.24
CA GLY A 20 -16.21 -2.28 -7.63
C GLY A 20 -15.31 -1.19 -8.20
N ILE A 21 -15.80 0.05 -8.26
CA ILE A 21 -14.94 1.19 -8.56
C ILE A 21 -13.76 1.17 -7.59
N SER A 22 -12.55 1.40 -8.09
CA SER A 22 -11.37 1.61 -7.26
C SER A 22 -10.89 3.04 -7.42
N ALA A 23 -10.57 3.68 -6.30
CA ALA A 23 -10.07 5.04 -6.28
C ALA A 23 -9.05 5.25 -5.17
N LEU A 24 -8.13 6.18 -5.41
CA LEU A 24 -7.28 6.79 -4.39
C LEU A 24 -7.87 8.15 -4.06
N THR A 25 -7.93 8.50 -2.78
CA THR A 25 -8.51 9.77 -2.35
C THR A 25 -7.62 10.41 -1.29
N ASN A 26 -7.59 11.73 -1.30
CA ASN A 26 -6.88 12.51 -0.30
C ASN A 26 -7.59 13.86 -0.13
N HIS A 27 -7.27 14.55 0.96
CA HIS A 27 -7.86 15.83 1.27
C HIS A 27 -6.85 16.77 1.94
N LYS A 28 -7.08 18.08 1.82
CA LYS A 28 -6.23 19.12 2.42
C LYS A 28 -7.05 20.32 2.86
N ILE A 29 -6.77 20.84 4.05
CA ILE A 29 -7.36 22.07 4.57
C ILE A 29 -6.49 23.27 4.18
N PHE A 30 -7.15 24.25 3.59
CA PHE A 30 -6.61 25.57 3.28
C PHE A 30 -7.53 26.63 3.88
N PHE A 31 -7.14 27.90 3.78
CA PHE A 31 -7.91 29.02 4.29
C PHE A 31 -8.02 30.12 3.24
N ALA A 32 -9.22 30.66 3.10
CA ALA A 32 -9.50 31.77 2.19
C ALA A 32 -9.63 33.07 2.99
N PRO A 33 -8.96 34.17 2.61
CA PRO A 33 -9.21 35.47 3.21
C PRO A 33 -10.67 35.87 3.00
N LYS A 34 -11.35 36.27 4.07
CA LYS A 34 -12.70 36.81 3.97
C LYS A 34 -12.63 38.25 3.48
N ASN A 35 -13.37 38.54 2.41
CA ASN A 35 -13.41 39.86 1.76
C ASN A 35 -13.43 41.01 2.78
N ASN A 36 -12.49 41.94 2.65
CA ASN A 36 -12.36 43.15 3.47
C ASN A 36 -12.17 42.92 4.99
N THR A 37 -11.69 41.75 5.41
CA THR A 37 -11.32 41.49 6.81
C THR A 37 -9.94 40.81 6.90
N SER A 38 -9.31 40.91 8.08
CA SER A 38 -8.09 40.16 8.39
C SER A 38 -8.35 38.66 8.63
N ASN A 39 -9.61 38.24 8.72
CA ASN A 39 -9.98 36.88 9.07
C ASN A 39 -9.86 35.95 7.85
N ILE A 40 -9.43 34.72 8.11
CA ILE A 40 -9.38 33.64 7.13
C ILE A 40 -10.44 32.59 7.49
N GLU A 41 -11.11 32.04 6.48
CA GLU A 41 -12.13 30.99 6.63
C GLU A 41 -11.60 29.65 6.10
N PRO A 42 -11.70 28.56 6.88
CA PRO A 42 -11.22 27.26 6.47
C PRO A 42 -12.11 26.66 5.39
N TYR A 43 -11.46 26.02 4.42
CA TYR A 43 -12.10 25.16 3.44
C TYR A 43 -11.27 23.91 3.23
N ILE A 44 -11.93 22.84 2.82
CA ILE A 44 -11.29 21.58 2.45
C ILE A 44 -11.33 21.39 0.95
N GLU A 45 -10.21 20.92 0.42
CA GLU A 45 -10.15 20.29 -0.88
C GLU A 45 -10.21 18.79 -0.72
N LEU A 46 -11.20 18.18 -1.34
CA LEU A 46 -11.31 16.74 -1.52
C LEU A 46 -10.94 16.43 -2.96
N TYR A 47 -10.01 15.51 -3.18
CA TYR A 47 -9.60 15.14 -4.52
C TYR A 47 -9.30 13.65 -4.58
N TRP A 48 -9.60 13.05 -5.73
CA TRP A 48 -9.46 11.62 -5.92
C TRP A 48 -9.12 11.28 -7.36
N GLN A 49 -8.54 10.10 -7.52
CA GLN A 49 -8.19 9.50 -8.80
C GLN A 49 -8.85 8.13 -8.88
N ILE A 50 -9.58 7.88 -9.97
CA ILE A 50 -10.29 6.62 -10.21
C ILE A 50 -9.45 5.74 -11.13
N ASP A 51 -9.32 4.44 -10.81
CA ASP A 51 -8.73 3.47 -11.71
C ASP A 51 -9.67 3.27 -12.92
N PRO A 52 -9.26 3.68 -14.13
CA PRO A 52 -10.11 3.58 -15.31
C PRO A 52 -10.53 2.14 -15.62
N ASN A 53 -9.74 1.13 -15.23
CA ASN A 53 -10.06 -0.27 -15.48
C ASN A 53 -11.29 -0.75 -14.68
N THR A 54 -11.70 0.00 -13.66
CA THR A 54 -12.89 -0.29 -12.85
C THR A 54 -14.13 0.48 -13.31
N VAL A 55 -13.98 1.36 -14.32
CA VAL A 55 -15.08 2.19 -14.84
C VAL A 55 -15.78 1.47 -16.00
N GLN A 56 -17.11 1.43 -15.96
CA GLN A 56 -17.91 0.95 -17.08
C GLN A 56 -17.98 2.02 -18.17
N PHE A 57 -17.31 1.79 -19.30
CA PHE A 57 -17.38 2.64 -20.47
C PHE A 57 -18.49 2.20 -21.43
N LYS A 58 -19.24 3.16 -21.96
CA LYS A 58 -20.26 2.95 -22.99
C LYS A 58 -20.06 3.95 -24.12
N LYS A 59 -20.50 3.60 -25.33
CA LYS A 59 -20.54 4.56 -26.44
C LYS A 59 -21.64 5.58 -26.22
N ASN A 60 -21.33 6.86 -26.40
CA ASN A 60 -22.32 7.92 -26.46
C ASN A 60 -22.96 8.02 -27.86
N GLU A 61 -23.89 8.96 -28.02
CA GLU A 61 -24.60 9.22 -29.29
C GLU A 61 -23.67 9.53 -30.47
N LEU A 62 -22.48 10.05 -30.19
CA LEU A 62 -21.46 10.39 -31.18
C LEU A 62 -20.42 9.27 -31.36
N ASN A 63 -20.71 8.04 -30.90
CA ASN A 63 -19.85 6.86 -30.96
C ASN A 63 -18.51 6.93 -30.20
N TYR A 64 -18.32 7.91 -29.31
CA TYR A 64 -17.16 7.95 -28.41
C TYR A 64 -17.41 7.13 -27.14
N TRP A 65 -16.37 6.46 -26.65
CA TRP A 65 -16.38 5.79 -25.35
C TRP A 65 -16.31 6.83 -24.24
N VAL A 66 -17.25 6.77 -23.30
CA VAL A 66 -17.33 7.61 -22.10
C VAL A 66 -17.70 6.76 -20.89
N GLY A 67 -17.10 7.05 -19.75
CA GLY A 67 -17.46 6.50 -18.46
C GLY A 67 -18.30 7.51 -17.69
N LYS A 68 -19.22 7.02 -16.87
CA LYS A 68 -19.99 7.83 -15.92
C LYS A 68 -19.89 7.21 -14.55
N VAL A 69 -19.40 7.98 -13.59
CA VAL A 69 -19.29 7.60 -12.20
C VAL A 69 -20.26 8.45 -11.39
N ARG A 70 -21.17 7.80 -10.66
CA ARG A 70 -22.00 8.49 -9.67
C ARG A 70 -21.10 8.83 -8.48
N THR A 71 -21.02 10.11 -8.17
CA THR A 71 -20.21 10.67 -7.08
C THR A 71 -21.13 11.27 -6.04
N GLU A 72 -20.99 10.81 -4.80
CA GLU A 72 -21.73 11.32 -3.64
C GLU A 72 -20.72 11.71 -2.56
N ILE A 73 -20.82 12.94 -2.09
CA ILE A 73 -19.93 13.52 -1.08
C ILE A 73 -20.81 14.02 0.06
N THR A 74 -20.47 13.64 1.28
CA THR A 74 -21.11 14.15 2.49
C THR A 74 -20.04 14.62 3.47
N LEU A 75 -20.19 15.85 3.96
CA LEU A 75 -19.42 16.37 5.09
C LEU A 75 -20.36 16.57 6.27
N SER A 76 -19.97 16.12 7.45
CA SER A 76 -20.77 16.24 8.67
C SER A 76 -19.92 16.58 9.89
N ASN A 77 -20.55 17.10 10.93
CA ASN A 77 -20.00 17.27 12.28
C ASN A 77 -21.02 16.75 13.32
N GLU A 78 -20.77 17.04 14.60
CA GLU A 78 -21.63 16.59 15.70
C GLU A 78 -23.03 17.24 15.66
N GLU A 79 -23.16 18.40 14.99
CA GLU A 79 -24.40 19.15 14.83
C GLU A 79 -25.23 18.69 13.62
N GLY A 80 -24.63 17.95 12.68
CA GLY A 80 -25.32 17.40 11.51
C GLY A 80 -24.51 17.48 10.22
N VAL A 81 -25.20 17.53 9.08
CA VAL A 81 -24.59 17.61 7.75
C VAL A 81 -24.15 19.06 7.48
N ILE A 82 -22.86 19.25 7.18
CA ILE A 82 -22.27 20.52 6.77
C ILE A 82 -22.55 20.78 5.29
N ALA A 83 -22.31 19.77 4.45
CA ALA A 83 -22.49 19.86 3.01
C ALA A 83 -22.75 18.49 2.39
N GLU A 84 -23.54 18.46 1.31
CA GLU A 84 -23.75 17.27 0.50
C GLU A 84 -23.67 17.64 -0.98
N LYS A 85 -23.05 16.78 -1.79
CA LYS A 85 -23.00 16.94 -3.24
C LYS A 85 -23.15 15.61 -3.95
N LYS A 86 -24.07 15.54 -4.91
CA LYS A 86 -24.36 14.36 -5.73
C LYS A 86 -24.36 14.73 -7.20
N TYR A 87 -23.60 14.02 -8.03
CA TYR A 87 -23.50 14.27 -9.47
C TYR A 87 -22.92 13.05 -10.19
N PHE A 88 -22.94 13.09 -11.52
CA PHE A 88 -22.20 12.13 -12.35
C PHE A 88 -20.92 12.77 -12.87
N LEU A 89 -19.77 12.22 -12.51
CA LEU A 89 -18.50 12.54 -13.15
C LEU A 89 -18.45 11.80 -14.49
N GLN A 90 -18.36 12.55 -15.59
CA GLN A 90 -18.22 11.99 -16.94
C GLN A 90 -16.76 12.08 -17.39
N THR A 91 -16.19 10.97 -17.86
CA THR A 91 -14.82 10.95 -18.36
C THR A 91 -14.70 11.70 -19.70
N PRO A 92 -13.48 12.16 -20.07
CA PRO A 92 -13.17 12.58 -21.42
C PRO A 92 -13.60 11.55 -22.49
N LYS A 93 -14.01 12.04 -23.66
CA LYS A 93 -14.37 11.22 -24.82
C LYS A 93 -13.15 10.44 -25.32
N ALA A 94 -13.26 9.12 -25.44
CA ALA A 94 -12.23 8.26 -26.05
C ALA A 94 -12.70 7.69 -27.39
N ILE A 95 -11.76 7.55 -28.33
CA ILE A 95 -12.02 7.00 -29.67
C ILE A 95 -12.23 5.47 -29.65
N ASP A 96 -11.62 4.78 -28.68
CA ASP A 96 -11.77 3.34 -28.47
C ASP A 96 -11.66 3.00 -26.97
N LEU A 97 -11.93 1.74 -26.62
CA LEU A 97 -11.92 1.28 -25.22
C LEU A 97 -10.50 1.26 -24.61
N ARG A 98 -9.46 1.09 -25.41
CA ARG A 98 -8.07 1.14 -24.92
C ARG A 98 -7.69 2.56 -24.52
N ALA A 99 -8.04 3.55 -25.34
CA ALA A 99 -7.85 4.96 -25.04
C ALA A 99 -8.67 5.39 -23.81
N ALA A 100 -9.84 4.77 -23.58
CA ALA A 100 -10.65 5.01 -22.40
C ALA A 100 -10.02 4.47 -21.10
N THR A 101 -9.43 3.27 -21.15
CA THR A 101 -8.87 2.55 -19.98
C THR A 101 -7.48 3.02 -19.55
N ILE A 102 -6.87 3.96 -20.26
CA ILE A 102 -5.58 4.58 -19.89
C ILE A 102 -5.72 6.07 -19.51
N GLN A 103 -6.94 6.59 -19.42
CA GLN A 103 -7.17 8.00 -19.06
C GLN A 103 -6.76 8.27 -17.62
N ASN A 104 -6.38 9.52 -17.33
CA ASN A 104 -6.29 9.97 -15.95
C ASN A 104 -7.65 10.52 -15.52
N ILE A 105 -8.38 9.78 -14.68
CA ILE A 105 -9.71 10.17 -14.19
C ILE A 105 -9.54 10.77 -12.80
N THR A 106 -9.51 12.09 -12.72
CA THR A 106 -9.36 12.84 -11.46
C THR A 106 -10.46 13.87 -11.30
N ASP A 107 -10.84 14.15 -10.06
CA ASP A 107 -11.76 15.23 -9.73
C ASP A 107 -11.33 15.89 -8.41
N LEU A 108 -11.74 17.14 -8.22
CA LEU A 108 -11.46 17.95 -7.04
C LEU A 108 -12.71 18.75 -6.68
N GLN A 109 -13.08 18.76 -5.41
CA GLN A 109 -14.20 19.53 -4.88
C GLN A 109 -13.77 20.32 -3.65
N ARG A 110 -14.32 21.52 -3.51
CA ARG A 110 -14.06 22.44 -2.39
C ARG A 110 -15.32 22.63 -1.57
N PHE A 111 -15.19 22.58 -0.25
CA PHE A 111 -16.27 22.84 0.70
C PHE A 111 -15.77 23.73 1.82
N SER A 112 -16.56 24.73 2.21
CA SER A 112 -16.31 25.46 3.46
C SER A 112 -16.46 24.51 4.64
N LEU A 113 -15.59 24.66 5.65
CA LEU A 113 -15.66 23.87 6.88
C LEU A 113 -15.88 24.76 8.10
N PRO A 114 -16.70 24.36 9.08
CA PRO A 114 -16.68 24.96 10.40
C PRO A 114 -15.40 24.57 11.15
N LYS A 115 -15.12 25.30 12.24
CA LYS A 115 -14.05 24.95 13.18
C LYS A 115 -14.41 23.65 13.92
N GLY A 116 -13.40 22.91 14.36
CA GLY A 116 -13.58 21.65 15.08
C GLY A 116 -13.52 20.42 14.17
N LYS A 117 -14.07 19.30 14.66
CA LYS A 117 -14.00 18.01 13.98
C LYS A 117 -15.09 17.89 12.91
N ALA A 118 -14.72 17.41 11.73
CA ALA A 118 -15.64 17.07 10.66
C ALA A 118 -15.32 15.66 10.11
N TRP A 119 -16.34 14.96 9.66
CA TRP A 119 -16.27 13.68 8.97
C TRP A 119 -16.56 13.88 7.49
N ILE A 120 -15.86 13.12 6.66
CA ILE A 120 -15.95 13.15 5.21
C ILE A 120 -16.35 11.75 4.76
N THR A 121 -17.37 11.65 3.92
CA THR A 121 -17.72 10.42 3.21
C THR A 121 -17.70 10.70 1.72
N LEU A 122 -16.86 9.96 0.99
CA LEU A 122 -16.87 9.93 -0.48
C LEU A 122 -17.36 8.55 -0.93
N LYS A 123 -18.41 8.54 -1.73
CA LYS A 123 -18.94 7.33 -2.36
C LYS A 123 -18.92 7.47 -3.87
N LEU A 124 -18.31 6.50 -4.54
CA LEU A 124 -18.26 6.39 -5.98
C LEU A 124 -18.96 5.09 -6.40
N SER A 125 -19.80 5.14 -7.43
CA SER A 125 -20.44 3.94 -7.98
C SER A 125 -20.64 4.05 -9.48
N SER A 126 -20.91 2.91 -10.12
CA SER A 126 -21.31 2.88 -11.52
C SER A 126 -22.60 3.69 -11.73
N GLU A 127 -22.92 4.03 -12.98
CA GLU A 127 -24.10 4.84 -13.31
C GLU A 127 -25.40 4.25 -12.72
N ASP A 128 -25.52 2.93 -12.72
CA ASP A 128 -26.64 2.15 -12.17
C ASP A 128 -26.61 1.99 -10.64
N GLY A 129 -25.58 2.49 -9.96
CA GLY A 129 -25.36 2.38 -8.51
C GLY A 129 -24.65 1.10 -8.07
N SER A 130 -24.24 0.23 -8.99
CA SER A 130 -23.45 -0.97 -8.68
C SER A 130 -21.96 -0.66 -8.51
N GLY A 131 -21.19 -1.60 -7.96
CA GLY A 131 -19.74 -1.48 -7.84
C GLY A 131 -19.28 -0.29 -7.00
N VAL A 132 -19.69 -0.27 -5.73
CA VAL A 132 -19.50 0.86 -4.82
C VAL A 132 -18.08 0.90 -4.25
N PHE A 133 -17.44 2.05 -4.35
CA PHE A 133 -16.33 2.49 -3.50
C PHE A 133 -16.87 3.44 -2.44
N GLU A 134 -16.48 3.25 -1.19
CA GLU A 134 -16.82 4.16 -0.10
C GLU A 134 -15.60 4.37 0.79
N GLN A 135 -15.23 5.63 1.00
CA GLN A 135 -14.17 6.01 1.93
C GLN A 135 -14.72 7.02 2.92
N THR A 136 -14.42 6.78 4.19
CA THR A 136 -14.69 7.72 5.28
C THR A 136 -13.38 8.19 5.90
N ASP A 137 -13.33 9.46 6.26
CA ASP A 137 -12.19 10.07 6.94
C ASP A 137 -12.67 11.17 7.90
N SER A 138 -11.77 11.71 8.72
CA SER A 138 -12.07 12.84 9.59
C SER A 138 -10.95 13.85 9.63
N VAL A 139 -11.33 15.12 9.73
CA VAL A 139 -10.41 16.25 9.85
C VAL A 139 -10.73 17.07 11.08
N THR A 140 -9.74 17.82 11.56
CA THR A 140 -9.94 18.79 12.65
C THR A 140 -9.41 20.15 12.22
N VAL A 141 -10.31 21.12 12.14
CA VAL A 141 -9.99 22.51 11.84
C VAL A 141 -9.66 23.25 13.14
N PRO A 142 -8.52 23.97 13.23
CA PRO A 142 -8.12 24.71 14.42
C PRO A 142 -9.20 25.69 14.91
N ALA A 143 -9.33 25.81 16.24
CA ALA A 143 -10.28 26.73 16.87
C ALA A 143 -9.89 28.21 16.65
N ASP A 144 -8.60 28.51 16.59
CA ASP A 144 -8.09 29.85 16.33
C ASP A 144 -7.42 29.92 14.95
N THR A 145 -7.99 30.72 14.07
CA THR A 145 -7.51 30.97 12.71
C THR A 145 -6.90 32.37 12.55
N ASN A 146 -6.79 33.13 13.65
CA ASN A 146 -6.19 34.47 13.67
C ASN A 146 -4.70 34.43 14.05
N THR A 147 -4.15 33.25 14.30
CA THR A 147 -2.72 33.04 14.56
C THR A 147 -1.93 32.85 13.26
N ILE A 148 -0.60 32.83 13.38
CA ILE A 148 0.28 32.40 12.28
C ILE A 148 0.19 30.88 12.18
N LEU A 149 -0.27 30.36 11.05
CA LEU A 149 -0.50 28.93 10.87
C LEU A 149 -0.27 28.48 9.42
N TYR A 150 0.11 27.23 9.26
CA TYR A 150 0.21 26.56 7.97
C TYR A 150 -1.12 25.92 7.56
N SER A 151 -1.41 25.93 6.26
CA SER A 151 -2.34 24.96 5.66
C SER A 151 -1.84 23.53 5.88
N ASP A 152 -2.63 22.55 5.46
CA ASP A 152 -2.05 21.24 5.20
C ASP A 152 -1.02 21.32 4.07
N LEU A 153 0.02 20.47 4.14
CA LEU A 153 0.99 20.33 3.06
C LEU A 153 0.39 19.41 2.01
N GLN A 154 0.52 19.76 0.73
CA GLN A 154 0.00 18.98 -0.39
C GLN A 154 1.16 18.53 -1.27
N LEU A 155 1.23 17.23 -1.56
CA LEU A 155 2.13 16.74 -2.60
C LEU A 155 1.53 16.99 -3.98
N ILE A 156 2.38 17.42 -4.92
CA ILE A 156 1.98 17.82 -6.26
C ILE A 156 2.57 16.85 -7.27
N ASP A 157 1.75 16.39 -8.20
CA ASP A 157 2.19 15.58 -9.33
C ASP A 157 2.82 16.49 -10.39
N THR A 158 2.04 17.48 -10.83
CA THR A 158 2.39 18.39 -11.92
C THR A 158 1.92 19.80 -11.60
N SER A 159 2.75 20.79 -11.92
CA SER A 159 2.37 22.21 -11.85
C SER A 159 2.87 22.98 -13.08
N TYR A 160 2.00 23.81 -13.64
CA TYR A 160 2.34 24.69 -14.76
C TYR A 160 1.53 25.98 -14.71
N LYS A 161 2.09 27.05 -15.30
CA LYS A 161 1.40 28.35 -15.38
C LYS A 161 0.13 28.21 -16.21
N ALA A 162 -0.98 28.69 -15.68
CA ALA A 162 -2.26 28.62 -16.36
C ALA A 162 -2.37 29.72 -17.42
N SER A 163 -2.80 29.36 -18.63
CA SER A 163 -3.31 30.30 -19.64
C SER A 163 -4.83 30.47 -19.55
N VAL A 164 -5.49 29.69 -18.69
CA VAL A 164 -6.96 29.62 -18.55
C VAL A 164 -7.33 29.95 -17.11
N SER A 165 -8.35 30.79 -16.93
CA SER A 165 -8.78 31.31 -15.62
C SER A 165 -9.80 30.44 -14.87
N GLU A 166 -10.37 29.40 -15.51
CA GLU A 166 -11.56 28.69 -15.01
C GLU A 166 -11.32 27.19 -14.72
N SER A 167 -10.17 26.83 -14.15
CA SER A 167 -9.93 25.45 -13.70
C SER A 167 -10.11 25.33 -12.19
N ILE A 168 -10.77 24.26 -11.74
CA ILE A 168 -10.86 23.93 -10.30
C ILE A 168 -9.49 23.60 -9.68
N LEU A 169 -8.52 23.22 -10.52
CA LEU A 169 -7.12 22.95 -10.15
C LEU A 169 -6.25 24.22 -10.14
N LEU A 170 -6.82 25.39 -10.45
CA LEU A 170 -6.11 26.65 -10.39
C LEU A 170 -5.82 27.03 -8.94
N LYS A 171 -4.54 27.24 -8.63
CA LYS A 171 -4.02 27.71 -7.35
C LYS A 171 -2.81 28.60 -7.56
N ASN A 172 -2.85 29.80 -6.97
CA ASN A 172 -1.77 30.78 -7.08
C ASN A 172 -1.27 30.94 -8.53
N HIS A 173 -2.19 31.18 -9.47
CA HIS A 173 -1.92 31.36 -10.91
C HIS A 173 -1.31 30.16 -11.65
N ASN A 174 -1.25 28.99 -11.02
CA ASN A 174 -0.80 27.74 -11.63
C ASN A 174 -1.93 26.71 -11.63
N ILE A 175 -2.00 25.90 -12.68
CA ILE A 175 -2.71 24.63 -12.57
C ILE A 175 -1.83 23.71 -11.73
N GLN A 176 -2.39 23.17 -10.65
CA GLN A 176 -1.71 22.26 -9.75
C GLN A 176 -2.50 20.96 -9.65
N VAL A 177 -1.90 19.86 -10.13
CA VAL A 177 -2.50 18.52 -10.04
C VAL A 177 -1.96 17.87 -8.77
N PRO A 178 -2.80 17.61 -7.75
CA PRO A 178 -2.34 17.00 -6.51
C PRO A 178 -2.13 15.48 -6.65
N LEU A 179 -1.25 14.93 -5.83
CA LEU A 179 -1.12 13.48 -5.68
C LEU A 179 -2.21 12.94 -4.75
N CYS A 180 -3.02 12.01 -5.26
CA CYS A 180 -4.11 11.37 -4.49
C CYS A 180 -3.60 10.29 -3.51
N ALA A 181 -2.30 9.99 -3.54
CA ALA A 181 -1.63 9.15 -2.56
C ALA A 181 -0.33 9.81 -2.13
N ASP A 182 -0.01 9.75 -0.84
CA ASP A 182 1.26 10.22 -0.29
C ASP A 182 2.37 9.18 -0.54
N PHE A 183 2.49 8.72 -1.79
CA PHE A 183 3.43 7.70 -2.26
C PHE A 183 4.15 8.16 -3.53
N LEU A 184 5.46 7.96 -3.57
CA LEU A 184 6.33 8.37 -4.67
C LEU A 184 7.08 7.15 -5.23
N ASP A 185 6.66 6.66 -6.39
CA ASP A 185 7.27 5.55 -7.12
C ASP A 185 8.67 5.86 -7.69
N ASP A 186 9.41 4.83 -8.09
CA ASP A 186 10.81 4.96 -8.53
C ASP A 186 11.01 5.86 -9.76
N HIS A 187 9.95 6.14 -10.53
CA HIS A 187 10.02 7.05 -11.68
C HIS A 187 10.02 8.53 -11.27
N ARG A 188 9.51 8.85 -10.07
CA ARG A 188 9.51 10.21 -9.52
C ARG A 188 10.85 10.54 -8.90
N LYS A 189 11.55 11.53 -9.46
CA LYS A 189 12.85 12.00 -8.98
C LYS A 189 12.77 13.29 -8.18
N LEU A 190 11.65 13.99 -8.30
CA LEU A 190 11.35 15.21 -7.54
C LEU A 190 10.16 14.96 -6.62
N LEU A 191 10.27 15.48 -5.39
CA LEU A 191 9.15 15.69 -4.49
C LEU A 191 8.68 17.13 -4.68
N HIS A 192 7.57 17.35 -5.39
CA HIS A 192 6.93 18.66 -5.47
C HIS A 192 5.91 18.81 -4.33
N TYR A 193 5.88 19.99 -3.72
CA TYR A 193 4.97 20.27 -2.63
C TYR A 193 4.40 21.68 -2.71
N TYR A 194 3.19 21.84 -2.19
CA TYR A 194 2.49 23.11 -2.04
C TYR A 194 1.95 23.25 -0.61
N PHE A 195 2.04 24.45 -0.05
CA PHE A 195 1.31 24.84 1.16
C PHE A 195 1.18 26.37 1.22
N GLU A 196 0.34 26.86 2.11
CA GLU A 196 0.18 28.29 2.37
C GLU A 196 0.49 28.58 3.83
N LEU A 197 1.16 29.69 4.09
CA LEU A 197 1.38 30.24 5.43
C LEU A 197 0.53 31.50 5.59
N TYR A 198 -0.26 31.55 6.65
CA TYR A 198 -1.21 32.64 6.89
C TYR A 198 -0.75 33.57 8.01
N ASN A 199 -1.20 34.82 7.93
CA ASN A 199 -1.15 35.84 8.98
C ASN A 199 0.26 36.23 9.47
N THR A 200 1.32 36.03 8.69
CA THR A 200 2.67 36.47 9.09
C THR A 200 2.79 37.98 9.34
N ASN A 201 1.86 38.78 8.81
CA ASN A 201 1.74 40.21 9.10
C ASN A 201 1.25 40.54 10.53
N THR A 202 0.82 39.55 11.31
CA THR A 202 0.45 39.73 12.72
C THR A 202 1.63 39.52 13.68
N ALA A 203 2.81 39.13 13.18
CA ALA A 203 4.01 39.00 13.98
C ALA A 203 4.48 40.36 14.53
N ASP A 204 4.93 40.38 15.78
CA ASP A 204 5.55 41.56 16.39
C ASP A 204 6.84 41.94 15.65
N LYS A 205 7.12 43.25 15.53
CA LYS A 205 8.33 43.75 14.87
C LYS A 205 9.62 43.21 15.50
N GLU A 206 9.60 42.97 16.81
CA GLU A 206 10.74 42.43 17.56
C GLU A 206 11.01 40.96 17.24
N SER A 207 10.02 40.22 16.73
CA SER A 207 10.13 38.82 16.35
C SER A 207 10.63 38.62 14.91
N MET A 208 10.74 39.72 14.14
CA MET A 208 11.16 39.68 12.73
C MET A 208 12.69 39.67 12.56
N PRO A 209 13.23 39.06 11.49
CA PRO A 209 12.51 38.32 10.45
C PRO A 209 12.05 36.94 10.94
N LEU A 210 10.90 36.48 10.44
CA LEU A 210 10.51 35.08 10.58
C LEU A 210 11.39 34.21 9.68
N VAL A 211 11.82 33.07 10.20
CA VAL A 211 12.66 32.12 9.48
C VAL A 211 11.88 30.83 9.26
N GLN A 212 11.73 30.43 8.00
CA GLN A 212 11.11 29.18 7.62
C GLN A 212 12.16 28.14 7.26
N GLU A 213 12.01 26.94 7.81
CA GLU A 213 12.77 25.77 7.40
C GLU A 213 11.83 24.73 6.80
N ILE A 214 12.18 24.21 5.63
CA ILE A 214 11.47 23.11 4.99
C ILE A 214 12.48 21.97 4.82
N PHE A 215 12.17 20.76 5.27
CA PHE A 215 13.14 19.67 5.19
C PHE A 215 12.50 18.29 5.18
N VAL A 216 13.25 17.31 4.67
CA VAL A 216 12.87 15.90 4.71
C VAL A 216 13.59 15.19 5.86
N SER A 217 12.86 14.35 6.59
CA SER A 217 13.37 13.54 7.71
C SER A 217 12.74 12.14 7.72
N LYS A 218 13.23 11.24 8.58
CA LYS A 218 12.66 9.89 8.76
C LYS A 218 11.42 9.90 9.67
N LYS A 219 11.45 10.70 10.74
CA LYS A 219 10.32 10.93 11.66
C LYS A 219 9.93 12.40 11.63
N ALA A 220 8.67 12.72 11.89
CA ALA A 220 8.19 14.10 11.91
C ALA A 220 9.08 14.98 12.80
N PHE A 221 9.58 16.07 12.24
CA PHE A 221 10.46 17.08 12.88
C PHE A 221 11.79 16.57 13.44
N ASP A 222 12.24 15.38 13.02
CA ASP A 222 13.58 14.86 13.28
C ASP A 222 14.64 15.53 12.39
N TYR A 223 15.91 15.22 12.56
CA TYR A 223 16.99 15.87 11.82
C TYR A 223 16.83 15.71 10.29
N PRO A 224 17.11 16.78 9.52
CA PRO A 224 17.16 16.74 8.06
C PRO A 224 18.17 15.70 7.56
N ILE A 225 17.83 15.01 6.47
CA ILE A 225 18.68 13.99 5.86
C ILE A 225 19.07 14.35 4.43
N TYR A 226 20.21 13.85 3.96
CA TYR A 226 20.67 13.98 2.57
C TYR A 226 20.71 15.43 2.04
N SER A 227 20.97 16.41 2.92
CA SER A 227 20.93 17.84 2.59
C SER A 227 19.60 18.30 1.98
N LEU A 228 18.50 17.58 2.23
CA LEU A 228 17.15 17.95 1.80
C LEU A 228 16.54 18.93 2.78
N LYS A 229 17.11 20.14 2.81
CA LYS A 229 16.69 21.26 3.64
C LYS A 229 16.76 22.56 2.83
N HIS A 230 15.69 23.35 2.92
CA HIS A 230 15.63 24.74 2.50
C HIS A 230 15.41 25.61 3.73
N ARG A 231 16.02 26.80 3.74
CA ARG A 231 15.85 27.81 4.78
C ARG A 231 15.66 29.16 4.12
N ASP A 232 14.65 29.90 4.54
CA ASP A 232 14.33 31.21 3.99
C ASP A 232 13.83 32.18 5.07
N THR A 233 13.98 33.48 4.83
CA THR A 233 13.40 34.54 5.65
C THR A 233 12.14 35.07 5.00
N LEU A 234 11.05 35.19 5.76
CA LEU A 234 9.74 35.52 5.20
C LEU A 234 9.36 36.99 5.38
N ALA A 235 8.65 37.53 4.38
CA ALA A 235 8.03 38.84 4.45
C ALA A 235 6.71 38.79 5.25
N ALA A 236 6.29 39.94 5.77
CA ALA A 236 4.98 40.09 6.40
C ALA A 236 3.86 40.11 5.33
N ALA A 237 2.97 39.12 5.37
CA ALA A 237 1.81 39.02 4.49
C ALA A 237 0.66 38.24 5.13
N GLN A 238 -0.57 38.47 4.66
CA GLN A 238 -1.76 37.72 5.10
C GLN A 238 -1.73 36.27 4.57
N VAL A 239 -1.22 36.05 3.36
CA VAL A 239 -1.07 34.72 2.76
C VAL A 239 0.26 34.66 1.99
N LEU A 240 1.08 33.64 2.27
CA LEU A 240 2.29 33.32 1.53
C LEU A 240 2.17 31.91 0.92
N PRO A 241 1.89 31.79 -0.38
CA PRO A 241 1.86 30.51 -1.06
C PRO A 241 3.27 30.01 -1.36
N MET A 242 3.55 28.76 -0.96
CA MET A 242 4.85 28.12 -1.10
C MET A 242 4.73 26.92 -2.05
N LEU A 243 5.31 27.04 -3.24
CA LEU A 243 5.49 25.93 -4.18
C LEU A 243 6.98 25.61 -4.25
N GLY A 244 7.36 24.38 -3.90
CA GLY A 244 8.77 23.99 -3.83
C GLY A 244 9.01 22.57 -4.29
N SER A 245 10.29 22.18 -4.29
CA SER A 245 10.67 20.80 -4.58
C SER A 245 11.99 20.36 -3.93
N PHE A 246 12.11 19.05 -3.76
CA PHE A 246 13.36 18.36 -3.42
C PHE A 246 13.74 17.34 -4.48
N LYS A 247 15.03 17.21 -4.78
CA LYS A 247 15.57 16.06 -5.53
C LYS A 247 15.65 14.88 -4.59
N ILE A 248 14.80 13.89 -4.81
CA ILE A 248 14.64 12.72 -3.94
C ILE A 248 15.26 11.45 -4.53
N ASP A 249 16.03 11.56 -5.62
CA ASP A 249 16.82 10.47 -6.19
C ASP A 249 17.73 9.79 -5.15
N VAL A 250 18.14 10.55 -4.13
CA VAL A 250 19.03 10.14 -3.05
C VAL A 250 18.30 9.36 -1.96
N LEU A 251 16.97 9.47 -1.87
CA LEU A 251 16.18 8.81 -0.84
C LEU A 251 15.96 7.34 -1.21
N PRO A 252 16.43 6.38 -0.40
CA PRO A 252 16.07 4.97 -0.56
C PRO A 252 14.58 4.74 -0.34
N SER A 253 14.08 3.56 -0.71
CA SER A 253 12.74 3.13 -0.33
C SER A 253 12.52 3.26 1.18
N GLY A 254 11.32 3.71 1.57
CA GLY A 254 10.92 3.80 2.97
C GLY A 254 10.00 4.96 3.27
N ASN A 255 9.86 5.20 4.57
CA ASN A 255 8.96 6.20 5.14
C ASN A 255 9.71 7.49 5.47
N TYR A 256 9.11 8.63 5.14
CA TYR A 256 9.68 9.95 5.31
C TYR A 256 8.61 10.95 5.71
N HIS A 257 9.06 12.11 6.18
CA HIS A 257 8.22 13.26 6.44
C HIS A 257 8.77 14.47 5.70
N LEU A 258 7.90 15.22 5.03
CA LEU A 258 8.14 16.60 4.64
C LEU A 258 7.71 17.49 5.80
N ASN A 259 8.63 18.26 6.34
CA ASN A 259 8.39 19.11 7.49
C ASN A 259 8.54 20.57 7.07
N VAL A 260 7.71 21.42 7.64
CA VAL A 260 7.87 22.87 7.61
C VAL A 260 7.78 23.40 9.04
N MET A 261 8.70 24.30 9.38
CA MET A 261 8.78 24.94 10.69
C MET A 261 9.05 26.43 10.51
N LEU A 262 8.37 27.25 11.31
CA LEU A 262 8.56 28.69 11.38
C LEU A 262 9.10 29.06 12.74
N THR A 263 10.17 29.84 12.78
CA THR A 263 10.71 30.43 14.00
C THR A 263 10.75 31.95 13.90
N ASP A 264 10.80 32.63 15.04
CA ASP A 264 11.18 34.04 15.09
C ASP A 264 12.71 34.24 14.93
N ASN A 265 13.16 35.50 15.00
CA ASN A 265 14.56 35.87 14.90
C ASN A 265 15.45 35.35 16.06
N SER A 266 14.85 34.94 17.17
CA SER A 266 15.55 34.34 18.33
C SER A 266 15.68 32.82 18.20
N GLY A 267 15.02 32.22 17.19
CA GLY A 267 14.95 30.79 16.98
C GLY A 267 13.81 30.10 17.73
N LYS A 268 12.89 30.85 18.35
CA LYS A 268 11.71 30.28 19.02
C LYS A 268 10.68 29.84 17.98
N GLU A 269 10.19 28.62 18.11
CA GLU A 269 9.15 28.05 17.25
C GLU A 269 7.82 28.82 17.39
N ILE A 270 7.26 29.23 16.25
CA ILE A 270 5.94 29.87 16.15
C ILE A 270 4.90 28.82 15.75
N THR A 271 5.19 28.05 14.71
CA THR A 271 4.29 27.02 14.17
C THR A 271 5.06 26.02 13.33
N ARG A 272 4.53 24.81 13.20
CA ARG A 272 5.12 23.74 12.40
C ARG A 272 4.06 22.79 11.87
N LYS A 273 4.36 22.11 10.77
CA LYS A 273 3.47 21.13 10.15
C LYS A 273 4.30 20.07 9.42
N ALA A 274 3.82 18.83 9.42
CA ALA A 274 4.48 17.71 8.76
C ALA A 274 3.49 16.93 7.91
N LEU A 275 3.98 16.38 6.80
CA LEU A 275 3.28 15.42 5.95
C LEU A 275 4.12 14.17 5.83
N PHE A 276 3.52 13.03 6.14
CA PHE A 276 4.10 11.72 5.90
C PHE A 276 4.04 11.38 4.42
N PHE A 277 5.10 10.75 3.88
CA PHE A 277 5.06 10.14 2.56
C PHE A 277 5.91 8.87 2.48
N GLN A 278 5.53 7.98 1.57
CA GLN A 278 6.27 6.77 1.26
C GLN A 278 7.05 6.93 -0.05
N ARG A 279 8.27 6.41 -0.07
CA ARG A 279 9.14 6.39 -1.24
C ARG A 279 9.39 4.95 -1.65
N SER A 280 9.30 4.67 -2.94
CA SER A 280 9.95 3.52 -3.57
C SER A 280 11.09 4.03 -4.46
N ASN A 281 12.32 3.58 -4.22
CA ASN A 281 13.50 3.90 -5.01
C ASN A 281 14.44 2.71 -4.99
N LEU A 282 14.49 1.96 -6.11
CA LEU A 282 15.26 0.72 -6.18
C LEU A 282 16.76 0.98 -6.40
N ASN A 283 17.13 2.18 -6.82
CA ASN A 283 18.51 2.57 -7.12
C ASN A 283 18.77 4.02 -6.67
N PRO A 284 18.82 4.29 -5.35
CA PRO A 284 19.10 5.63 -4.86
C PRO A 284 20.52 6.08 -5.22
N ILE A 285 20.67 7.36 -5.56
CA ILE A 285 21.99 7.96 -5.81
C ILE A 285 22.75 8.02 -4.49
N VAL A 286 23.94 7.41 -4.46
CA VAL A 286 24.85 7.51 -3.32
C VAL A 286 25.58 8.83 -3.40
N ILE A 287 25.32 9.75 -2.47
CA ILE A 287 26.14 10.94 -2.28
C ILE A 287 27.34 10.55 -1.40
N LYS A 288 28.56 10.73 -1.89
CA LYS A 288 29.76 10.79 -1.03
C LYS A 288 29.81 12.19 -0.43
N ASP A 289 29.36 12.37 0.80
CA ASP A 289 29.45 13.68 1.47
C ASP A 289 30.92 14.14 1.51
N THR A 290 31.20 15.27 0.86
CA THR A 290 32.53 15.89 0.80
C THR A 290 32.64 17.11 1.71
N THR A 291 31.66 17.37 2.57
CA THR A 291 31.75 18.43 3.58
C THR A 291 32.41 17.89 4.84
N SER A 292 33.74 17.85 4.79
CA SER A 292 34.55 18.03 5.98
C SER A 292 34.50 19.50 6.34
N ASP A 293 33.78 19.89 7.40
CA ASP A 293 34.23 21.03 8.20
C ASP A 293 33.71 20.95 9.65
N THR A 294 34.69 20.69 10.52
CA THR A 294 34.86 21.01 11.94
C THR A 294 33.65 21.23 12.85
N GLY A 295 33.56 20.35 13.85
CA GLY A 295 33.29 20.75 15.24
C GLY A 295 31.96 20.27 15.81
N GLN A 296 32.01 19.17 16.57
CA GLN A 296 31.17 18.81 17.74
C GLN A 296 29.71 19.30 17.66
N VAL A 297 28.72 18.44 17.43
CA VAL A 297 28.27 17.39 18.36
C VAL A 297 27.72 16.23 17.51
N PHE A 298 28.40 15.08 17.52
CA PHE A 298 27.73 13.82 17.18
C PHE A 298 26.86 13.46 18.38
N GLU A 299 25.65 14.02 18.43
CA GLU A 299 24.61 13.42 19.24
C GLU A 299 24.19 12.16 18.50
N GLU A 300 24.46 11.03 19.16
CA GLU A 300 24.08 9.71 18.71
C GLU A 300 22.63 9.74 18.23
N VAL A 301 22.47 9.54 16.93
CA VAL A 301 21.17 9.26 16.33
C VAL A 301 20.56 8.13 17.16
N ASN A 302 19.42 8.38 17.80
CA ASN A 302 18.57 7.32 18.35
C ASN A 302 17.90 6.56 17.18
N VAL A 303 18.75 5.92 16.40
CA VAL A 303 18.51 4.68 15.68
C VAL A 303 18.16 3.67 16.76
N PHE A 304 17.01 3.01 16.68
CA PHE A 304 16.73 1.90 17.59
C PHE A 304 17.90 0.91 17.50
N ASP A 305 18.68 0.79 18.57
CA ASP A 305 19.94 0.07 18.53
C ASP A 305 19.70 -1.44 18.39
N LEU A 306 19.73 -1.90 17.13
CA LEU A 306 19.62 -3.30 16.80
C LEU A 306 20.77 -4.14 17.36
N SER A 307 21.87 -3.53 17.82
CA SER A 307 22.99 -4.24 18.47
C SER A 307 22.56 -4.89 19.79
N SER A 308 21.58 -4.30 20.49
CA SER A 308 21.00 -4.82 21.73
C SER A 308 19.92 -5.89 21.53
N THR A 309 19.52 -6.18 20.28
CA THR A 309 18.38 -7.06 19.97
C THR A 309 18.80 -8.45 19.52
N PHE A 310 17.84 -9.37 19.36
CA PHE A 310 18.13 -10.75 18.92
C PHE A 310 18.68 -10.85 17.49
N VAL A 311 18.46 -9.85 16.64
CA VAL A 311 18.97 -9.85 15.25
C VAL A 311 20.46 -9.49 15.18
N SER A 312 21.03 -8.96 16.26
CA SER A 312 22.42 -8.52 16.36
C SER A 312 23.44 -9.61 16.02
N LYS A 313 23.13 -10.84 16.44
CA LYS A 313 24.04 -12.00 16.40
C LYS A 313 24.16 -12.71 15.04
N TYR A 314 23.32 -12.37 14.06
CA TYR A 314 23.28 -13.09 12.78
C TYR A 314 24.15 -12.44 11.71
N ASN A 315 24.99 -13.23 11.04
CA ASN A 315 25.73 -12.77 9.86
C ASN A 315 24.83 -12.68 8.61
N ALA A 316 25.35 -12.14 7.51
CA ALA A 316 24.59 -11.93 6.28
C ALA A 316 23.91 -13.21 5.75
N ALA A 317 24.63 -14.34 5.70
CA ALA A 317 24.09 -15.61 5.22
C ALA A 317 22.96 -16.13 6.13
N GLN A 318 23.13 -15.99 7.45
CA GLN A 318 22.10 -16.34 8.42
C GLN A 318 20.85 -15.44 8.28
N LEU A 319 21.03 -14.13 8.08
CA LEU A 319 19.91 -13.21 7.85
C LEU A 319 19.15 -13.56 6.57
N MET A 320 19.82 -13.89 5.48
CA MET A 320 19.19 -14.36 4.24
C MET A 320 18.41 -15.66 4.45
N ALA A 321 18.98 -16.61 5.20
CA ALA A 321 18.28 -17.84 5.55
C ALA A 321 17.04 -17.56 6.41
N ILE A 322 17.14 -16.65 7.39
CA ILE A 322 16.00 -16.22 8.21
C ILE A 322 14.91 -15.62 7.31
N LEU A 323 15.25 -14.70 6.40
CA LEU A 323 14.27 -14.11 5.49
C LEU A 323 13.52 -15.18 4.67
N LYS A 324 14.21 -16.19 4.16
CA LYS A 324 13.56 -17.31 3.46
C LYS A 324 12.63 -18.10 4.38
N MET A 325 13.02 -18.33 5.64
CA MET A 325 12.18 -19.00 6.63
C MET A 325 10.88 -18.21 6.89
N LEU A 326 10.87 -16.88 6.74
CA LEU A 326 9.68 -16.05 6.97
C LEU A 326 8.69 -16.05 5.80
N LEU A 327 9.10 -16.44 4.58
CA LEU A 327 8.24 -16.42 3.39
C LEU A 327 6.86 -17.09 3.57
N PRO A 328 6.73 -18.28 4.20
CA PRO A 328 5.44 -18.96 4.33
C PRO A 328 4.41 -18.17 5.15
N ILE A 329 4.87 -17.36 6.10
CA ILE A 329 4.02 -16.61 7.05
C ILE A 329 4.00 -15.09 6.76
N SER A 330 4.51 -14.70 5.59
CA SER A 330 4.60 -13.32 5.14
C SER A 330 3.39 -12.92 4.30
N SER A 331 2.91 -11.70 4.49
CA SER A 331 1.96 -11.02 3.60
C SER A 331 2.57 -10.78 2.20
N PRO A 332 1.78 -10.49 1.16
CA PRO A 332 2.30 -10.23 -0.19
C PRO A 332 3.38 -9.14 -0.23
N ASN A 333 3.16 -8.01 0.46
CA ASN A 333 4.14 -6.93 0.57
C ASN A 333 5.40 -7.34 1.34
N GLU A 334 5.28 -8.12 2.43
CA GLU A 334 6.44 -8.67 3.13
C GLU A 334 7.24 -9.64 2.25
N GLN A 335 6.57 -10.47 1.43
CA GLN A 335 7.24 -11.37 0.48
C GLN A 335 8.01 -10.61 -0.60
N GLU A 336 7.44 -9.53 -1.15
CA GLU A 336 8.15 -8.66 -2.10
C GLU A 336 9.40 -8.02 -1.48
N ASN A 337 9.30 -7.57 -0.24
CA ASN A 337 10.43 -7.04 0.51
C ASN A 337 11.51 -8.11 0.75
N ILE A 338 11.12 -9.30 1.22
CA ILE A 338 12.03 -10.45 1.39
C ILE A 338 12.74 -10.77 0.08
N ASN A 339 12.00 -10.90 -1.02
CA ASN A 339 12.56 -11.19 -2.34
C ASN A 339 13.53 -10.10 -2.81
N SER A 340 13.27 -8.84 -2.48
CA SER A 340 14.16 -7.72 -2.76
C SER A 340 15.47 -7.80 -1.97
N PHE A 341 15.40 -8.11 -0.67
CA PHE A 341 16.59 -8.31 0.17
C PHE A 341 17.41 -9.53 -0.28
N LEU A 342 16.76 -10.62 -0.71
CA LEU A 342 17.45 -11.80 -1.22
C LEU A 342 18.18 -11.52 -2.54
N LYS A 343 17.64 -10.65 -3.40
CA LYS A 343 18.26 -10.23 -4.67
C LYS A 343 19.42 -9.25 -4.47
N LYS A 344 19.27 -8.29 -3.55
CA LYS A 344 20.28 -7.27 -3.24
C LYS A 344 20.47 -7.18 -1.72
N PRO A 345 21.39 -7.98 -1.16
CA PRO A 345 21.58 -8.05 0.28
C PRO A 345 22.09 -6.75 0.92
N ASP A 346 21.35 -6.23 1.89
CA ASP A 346 21.81 -5.19 2.82
C ASP A 346 21.60 -5.64 4.27
N ILE A 347 22.70 -5.88 4.98
CA ILE A 347 22.69 -6.47 6.34
C ILE A 347 21.87 -5.62 7.32
N THR A 348 21.99 -4.30 7.23
CA THR A 348 21.30 -3.38 8.13
C THR A 348 19.81 -3.45 7.89
N TYR A 349 19.36 -3.38 6.64
CA TYR A 349 17.94 -3.48 6.31
C TYR A 349 17.34 -4.85 6.58
N MET A 350 18.08 -5.94 6.35
CA MET A 350 17.61 -7.28 6.74
C MET A 350 17.35 -7.38 8.23
N ARG A 351 18.25 -6.85 9.07
CA ARG A 351 18.09 -6.83 10.53
C ARG A 351 16.87 -6.01 10.94
N TYR A 352 16.68 -4.84 10.34
CA TYR A 352 15.49 -4.01 10.56
C TYR A 352 14.20 -4.73 10.18
N PHE A 353 14.17 -5.33 9.00
CA PHE A 353 13.00 -6.04 8.51
C PHE A 353 12.66 -7.21 9.42
N ILE A 354 13.63 -8.07 9.76
CA ILE A 354 13.41 -9.23 10.63
C ILE A 354 12.93 -8.79 12.02
N TYR A 355 13.55 -7.75 12.60
CA TYR A 355 13.12 -7.23 13.89
C TYR A 355 11.68 -6.70 13.84
N ASN A 356 11.35 -5.86 12.87
CA ASN A 356 10.02 -5.27 12.74
C ASN A 356 8.95 -6.29 12.35
N PHE A 357 9.32 -7.33 11.58
CA PHE A 357 8.43 -8.44 11.22
C PHE A 357 7.89 -9.15 12.47
N TRP A 358 8.78 -9.39 13.44
CA TRP A 358 8.41 -10.02 14.72
C TRP A 358 7.79 -9.02 15.69
N LYS A 359 8.23 -7.77 15.71
CA LYS A 359 7.59 -6.71 16.51
C LYS A 359 6.13 -6.48 16.12
N ALA A 360 5.81 -6.52 14.83
CA ALA A 360 4.42 -6.39 14.36
C ALA A 360 3.52 -7.56 14.82
N ARG A 361 4.10 -8.75 15.07
CA ARG A 361 3.39 -9.95 15.51
C ARG A 361 3.37 -10.10 17.03
N ASN A 362 4.40 -9.61 17.72
CA ASN A 362 4.51 -9.54 19.17
C ASN A 362 5.36 -8.32 19.55
N ASP A 363 4.68 -7.21 19.87
CA ASP A 363 5.34 -5.93 20.19
C ASP A 363 6.10 -5.98 21.53
N GLN A 364 5.63 -6.81 22.46
CA GLN A 364 6.20 -6.93 23.81
C GLN A 364 7.46 -7.78 23.85
N SER A 365 7.53 -8.86 23.06
CA SER A 365 8.68 -9.77 23.03
C SER A 365 8.93 -10.34 21.62
N PRO A 366 9.50 -9.53 20.70
CA PRO A 366 9.79 -9.97 19.34
C PRO A 366 10.76 -11.16 19.27
N ASP A 367 11.70 -11.25 20.22
CA ASP A 367 12.68 -12.33 20.27
C ASP A 367 12.07 -13.67 20.66
N ASP A 368 11.09 -13.67 21.57
CA ASP A 368 10.37 -14.88 21.97
C ASP A 368 9.49 -15.40 20.83
N ALA A 369 8.81 -14.49 20.11
CA ALA A 369 8.06 -14.88 18.91
C ALA A 369 8.97 -15.51 17.84
N TRP A 370 10.16 -14.94 17.63
CA TRP A 370 11.17 -15.54 16.76
C TRP A 370 11.64 -16.91 17.27
N LYS A 371 11.91 -17.06 18.58
CA LYS A 371 12.34 -18.35 19.17
C LYS A 371 11.28 -19.43 18.98
N ASP A 372 10.01 -19.11 19.19
CA ASP A 372 8.91 -20.05 19.02
C ASP A 372 8.75 -20.47 17.58
N TYR A 373 8.79 -19.53 16.64
CA TYR A 373 8.78 -19.86 15.22
C TYR A 373 9.97 -20.71 14.78
N THR A 374 11.15 -20.44 15.34
CA THR A 374 12.35 -21.23 15.05
C THR A 374 12.19 -22.71 15.47
N LYS A 375 11.36 -23.02 16.47
CA LYS A 375 11.05 -24.42 16.83
C LYS A 375 10.30 -25.12 15.70
N LEU A 376 9.31 -24.46 15.11
CA LEU A 376 8.56 -24.98 13.94
C LEU A 376 9.48 -25.17 12.73
N VAL A 377 10.36 -24.21 12.46
CA VAL A 377 11.35 -24.33 11.37
C VAL A 377 12.29 -25.51 11.58
N LYS A 378 12.74 -25.76 12.82
CA LYS A 378 13.58 -26.92 13.14
C LYS A 378 12.86 -28.25 12.91
N GLU A 379 11.59 -28.34 13.30
CA GLU A 379 10.75 -29.51 13.07
C GLU A 379 10.57 -29.77 11.57
N VAL A 380 10.21 -28.75 10.80
CA VAL A 380 10.07 -28.82 9.35
C VAL A 380 11.38 -29.22 8.66
N ASN A 381 12.52 -28.67 9.11
CA ASN A 381 13.84 -29.08 8.62
C ASN A 381 14.15 -30.54 8.91
N LYS A 382 13.77 -31.04 10.09
CA LYS A 382 13.96 -32.46 10.45
C LYS A 382 13.06 -33.38 9.61
N ASN A 383 11.82 -32.98 9.37
CA ASN A 383 10.82 -33.82 8.72
C ASN A 383 10.98 -33.87 7.19
N TYR A 384 11.40 -32.76 6.57
CA TYR A 384 11.42 -32.63 5.11
C TYR A 384 12.76 -32.20 4.51
N GLY A 385 13.71 -31.77 5.33
CA GLY A 385 15.03 -31.38 4.87
C GLY A 385 15.86 -32.56 4.36
N ASN A 386 16.78 -32.27 3.46
CA ASN A 386 17.78 -33.21 2.98
C ASN A 386 19.15 -32.50 2.85
N SER A 387 20.16 -33.21 2.38
CA SER A 387 21.54 -32.70 2.23
C SER A 387 21.67 -31.50 1.28
N MET A 388 20.73 -31.29 0.36
CA MET A 388 20.74 -30.21 -0.63
C MET A 388 19.72 -29.11 -0.33
N THR A 389 18.53 -29.48 0.17
CA THR A 389 17.41 -28.55 0.39
C THR A 389 16.99 -28.56 1.86
N PRO A 390 17.07 -27.42 2.57
CA PRO A 390 16.48 -27.27 3.90
C PRO A 390 14.97 -27.51 3.85
N GLY A 391 14.40 -28.10 4.90
CA GLY A 391 12.97 -28.44 4.93
C GLY A 391 12.06 -27.24 4.72
N TYR A 392 12.41 -26.05 5.24
CA TYR A 392 11.61 -24.83 5.04
C TYR A 392 11.58 -24.32 3.59
N GLU A 393 12.49 -24.78 2.72
CA GLU A 393 12.49 -24.48 1.28
C GLU A 393 11.73 -25.54 0.46
N THR A 394 11.30 -26.65 1.08
CA THR A 394 10.50 -27.69 0.41
C THR A 394 9.03 -27.32 0.42
N ASP A 395 8.26 -27.79 -0.57
CA ASP A 395 6.81 -27.51 -0.65
C ASP A 395 6.06 -28.02 0.60
N ARG A 396 6.38 -29.22 1.10
CA ARG A 396 5.78 -29.75 2.33
C ARG A 396 6.10 -28.88 3.55
N GLY A 397 7.35 -28.45 3.68
CA GLY A 397 7.76 -27.59 4.78
C GLY A 397 7.16 -26.20 4.70
N PHE A 398 7.06 -25.63 3.50
CA PHE A 398 6.41 -24.34 3.26
C PHE A 398 4.93 -24.40 3.68
N ILE A 399 4.20 -25.43 3.23
CA ILE A 399 2.79 -25.60 3.58
C ILE A 399 2.60 -25.83 5.08
N GLN A 400 3.44 -26.66 5.72
CA GLN A 400 3.37 -26.85 7.17
C GLN A 400 3.67 -25.55 7.96
N LEU A 401 4.65 -24.74 7.54
CA LEU A 401 4.93 -23.46 8.19
C LEU A 401 3.80 -22.45 8.01
N LYS A 402 3.12 -22.47 6.86
CA LYS A 402 2.03 -21.55 6.53
C LYS A 402 0.70 -21.91 7.20
N TYR A 403 0.37 -23.20 7.25
CA TYR A 403 -0.94 -23.70 7.67
C TYR A 403 -0.92 -24.54 8.95
N GLY A 404 0.25 -24.88 9.47
CA GLY A 404 0.42 -25.81 10.60
C GLY A 404 0.41 -27.28 10.17
N GLU A 405 0.42 -28.17 11.16
CA GLU A 405 0.28 -29.62 10.96
C GLU A 405 -1.10 -29.95 10.34
N PRO A 406 -1.17 -30.88 9.37
CA PRO A 406 -2.45 -31.31 8.82
C PRO A 406 -3.28 -32.10 9.83
N ASP A 407 -4.60 -31.92 9.80
CA ASP A 407 -5.54 -32.71 10.60
C ASP A 407 -5.50 -34.19 10.22
N GLN A 408 -5.33 -34.49 8.93
CA GLN A 408 -5.11 -35.85 8.43
C GLN A 408 -4.01 -35.88 7.38
N ARG A 409 -3.12 -36.86 7.50
CA ARG A 409 -2.02 -37.09 6.57
C ARG A 409 -2.05 -38.52 6.08
N TYR A 410 -2.16 -38.70 4.77
CA TYR A 410 -2.10 -40.00 4.09
C TYR A 410 -0.79 -40.09 3.32
N VAL A 411 0.09 -41.03 3.67
CA VAL A 411 1.33 -41.30 2.95
C VAL A 411 1.13 -42.56 2.12
N VAL A 412 1.25 -42.43 0.80
CA VAL A 412 1.00 -43.52 -0.15
C VAL A 412 2.25 -43.75 -0.98
N SER A 413 2.99 -44.82 -0.66
CA SER A 413 4.27 -45.12 -1.30
C SER A 413 4.15 -46.07 -2.49
N ASN A 414 3.20 -47.02 -2.45
CA ASN A 414 3.11 -48.14 -3.39
C ASN A 414 1.67 -48.37 -3.89
N GLU A 415 1.03 -47.33 -4.43
CA GLU A 415 -0.26 -47.49 -5.14
C GLU A 415 -0.02 -47.93 -6.58
N GLU A 416 -0.72 -48.97 -7.02
CA GLU A 416 -0.58 -49.51 -8.36
C GLU A 416 -0.93 -48.44 -9.42
N GLY A 417 0.01 -48.19 -10.34
CA GLY A 417 -0.15 -47.20 -11.39
C GLY A 417 0.09 -45.75 -10.98
N ALA A 418 0.35 -45.45 -9.69
CA ALA A 418 0.64 -44.09 -9.21
C ALA A 418 2.13 -43.89 -8.88
N LEU A 419 2.60 -42.64 -8.96
CA LEU A 419 3.84 -42.22 -8.29
C LEU A 419 3.61 -42.08 -6.78
N PRO A 420 4.64 -42.23 -5.91
CA PRO A 420 4.49 -42.00 -4.48
C PRO A 420 3.94 -40.60 -4.17
N TYR A 421 2.95 -40.51 -3.30
CA TYR A 421 2.27 -39.25 -2.99
C TYR A 421 1.85 -39.14 -1.53
N GLU A 422 1.58 -37.91 -1.10
CA GLU A 422 0.99 -37.60 0.19
C GLU A 422 -0.24 -36.72 0.00
N VAL A 423 -1.29 -37.00 0.79
CA VAL A 423 -2.47 -36.14 0.86
C VAL A 423 -2.58 -35.58 2.26
N TRP A 424 -2.59 -34.26 2.37
CA TRP A 424 -2.73 -33.53 3.61
C TRP A 424 -4.08 -32.84 3.61
N GLN A 425 -4.89 -33.07 4.65
CA GLN A 425 -6.20 -32.46 4.80
C GLN A 425 -6.22 -31.53 6.00
N TYR A 426 -6.90 -30.40 5.82
CA TYR A 426 -7.13 -29.39 6.83
C TYR A 426 -8.63 -29.12 6.93
N ASN A 427 -9.14 -29.02 8.14
CA ASN A 427 -10.53 -28.68 8.40
C ASN A 427 -10.85 -27.23 7.98
N ALA A 428 -9.92 -26.31 8.23
CA ALA A 428 -10.05 -24.89 7.89
C ALA A 428 -8.65 -24.26 7.62
N PRO A 429 -8.06 -24.47 6.43
CA PRO A 429 -6.73 -23.91 6.12
C PRO A 429 -6.79 -22.40 5.84
N GLY A 430 -5.96 -21.63 6.55
CA GLY A 430 -5.82 -20.19 6.35
C GLY A 430 -7.08 -19.42 6.75
N GLN A 431 -7.63 -18.61 5.83
CA GLN A 431 -8.90 -17.88 6.02
C GLN A 431 -10.10 -18.63 5.41
N GLN A 432 -9.89 -19.86 4.92
CA GLN A 432 -10.95 -20.66 4.30
C GLN A 432 -11.76 -21.38 5.39
N GLY A 433 -13.07 -21.12 5.44
CA GLY A 433 -13.98 -21.74 6.42
C GLY A 433 -14.36 -23.20 6.13
N ASN A 434 -13.92 -23.76 5.00
CA ASN A 434 -14.26 -25.12 4.55
C ASN A 434 -13.01 -25.98 4.40
N GLN A 435 -13.18 -27.30 4.49
CA GLN A 435 -12.09 -28.28 4.33
C GLN A 435 -11.29 -28.08 3.05
N GLY A 436 -9.97 -28.05 3.18
CA GLY A 436 -9.04 -28.01 2.06
C GLY A 436 -8.05 -29.18 2.11
N ALA A 437 -7.45 -29.49 0.97
CA ALA A 437 -6.48 -30.56 0.86
C ALA A 437 -5.34 -30.20 -0.09
N PHE A 438 -4.16 -30.72 0.21
CA PHE A 438 -2.95 -30.61 -0.59
C PHE A 438 -2.50 -32.01 -1.02
N LEU A 439 -2.18 -32.16 -2.30
CA LEU A 439 -1.62 -33.36 -2.90
C LEU A 439 -0.15 -33.09 -3.23
N PHE A 440 0.75 -33.77 -2.55
CA PHE A 440 2.17 -33.76 -2.86
C PHE A 440 2.55 -35.06 -3.55
N TYR A 441 3.49 -35.03 -4.48
CA TYR A 441 3.97 -36.24 -5.17
C TYR A 441 5.48 -36.22 -5.35
N ASN A 442 6.07 -37.41 -5.45
CA ASN A 442 7.46 -37.58 -5.83
C ASN A 442 7.56 -37.90 -7.34
N PRO A 443 8.10 -36.98 -8.18
CA PRO A 443 8.15 -37.15 -9.62
C PRO A 443 9.24 -38.10 -10.15
N GLY A 444 10.20 -38.58 -9.34
CA GLY A 444 11.32 -39.32 -9.93
C GLY A 444 12.25 -40.08 -8.98
N PHE A 445 12.87 -41.13 -9.54
CA PHE A 445 13.73 -42.11 -8.85
C PHE A 445 14.99 -41.54 -8.17
N MET A 446 15.43 -40.33 -8.54
CA MET A 446 16.66 -39.68 -8.02
C MET A 446 16.38 -38.46 -7.13
N ILE A 447 15.11 -38.05 -7.01
CA ILE A 447 14.69 -36.88 -6.22
C ILE A 447 13.83 -37.41 -5.08
N THR A 448 14.28 -37.30 -3.84
CA THR A 448 13.50 -37.74 -2.66
C THR A 448 12.46 -36.70 -2.22
N GLU A 449 12.48 -35.52 -2.84
CA GLU A 449 11.61 -34.39 -2.51
C GLU A 449 10.22 -34.54 -3.12
N TYR A 450 9.21 -34.36 -2.26
CA TYR A 450 7.82 -34.28 -2.67
C TYR A 450 7.47 -32.85 -3.05
N ARG A 451 6.84 -32.67 -4.21
CA ARG A 451 6.38 -31.37 -4.73
C ARG A 451 4.88 -31.25 -4.63
N LEU A 452 4.37 -30.03 -4.43
CA LEU A 452 2.95 -29.74 -4.44
C LEU A 452 2.40 -29.91 -5.86
N LEU A 453 1.58 -30.93 -6.04
CA LEU A 453 0.96 -31.25 -7.33
C LEU A 453 -0.36 -30.51 -7.52
N HIS A 454 -1.19 -30.46 -6.48
CA HIS A 454 -2.53 -29.88 -6.52
C HIS A 454 -3.01 -29.47 -5.13
N SER A 455 -3.83 -28.44 -5.05
CA SER A 455 -4.51 -28.00 -3.83
C SER A 455 -5.94 -27.54 -4.13
N THR A 456 -6.83 -27.76 -3.15
CA THR A 456 -8.18 -27.17 -3.13
C THR A 456 -8.25 -25.90 -2.28
N VAL A 457 -7.14 -25.47 -1.68
CA VAL A 457 -7.06 -24.26 -0.84
C VAL A 457 -6.96 -23.01 -1.72
N ILE A 458 -7.77 -21.99 -1.42
CA ILE A 458 -7.78 -20.71 -2.16
C ILE A 458 -6.40 -20.03 -2.08
N GLY A 459 -5.88 -19.60 -3.23
CA GLY A 459 -4.58 -18.93 -3.35
C GLY A 459 -3.39 -19.88 -3.50
N GLU A 460 -3.61 -21.18 -3.46
CA GLU A 460 -2.59 -22.22 -3.65
C GLU A 460 -2.64 -22.82 -5.06
N VAL A 461 -1.64 -23.64 -5.40
CA VAL A 461 -1.51 -24.26 -6.72
C VAL A 461 -2.73 -25.12 -7.06
N ARG A 462 -3.51 -24.72 -8.08
CA ARG A 462 -4.66 -25.47 -8.59
C ARG A 462 -4.37 -26.10 -9.95
N ASN A 463 -3.89 -27.35 -9.94
CA ASN A 463 -3.60 -28.12 -11.15
C ASN A 463 -4.75 -29.06 -11.52
N THR A 464 -5.56 -28.76 -12.53
CA THR A 464 -6.68 -29.65 -12.94
C THR A 464 -6.22 -30.94 -13.62
N ASN A 465 -4.98 -30.99 -14.09
CA ASN A 465 -4.36 -32.13 -14.77
C ASN A 465 -3.51 -32.99 -13.81
N TRP A 466 -3.73 -32.90 -12.51
CA TRP A 466 -2.92 -33.64 -11.53
C TRP A 466 -2.98 -35.16 -11.75
N ARG A 467 -4.12 -35.69 -12.21
CA ARG A 467 -4.33 -37.13 -12.46
C ARG A 467 -3.36 -37.69 -13.49
N SER A 468 -3.14 -36.98 -14.60
CA SER A 468 -2.22 -37.43 -15.65
C SER A 468 -0.74 -37.33 -15.25
N GLN A 469 -0.42 -36.54 -14.23
CA GLN A 469 0.92 -36.42 -13.67
C GLN A 469 1.18 -37.44 -12.55
N LEU A 470 0.14 -37.77 -11.77
CA LEU A 470 0.25 -38.76 -10.70
C LEU A 470 0.22 -40.19 -11.23
N TYR A 471 -0.65 -40.48 -12.19
CA TYR A 471 -0.87 -41.82 -12.73
C TYR A 471 -0.08 -42.08 -14.01
N LYS A 472 0.65 -43.20 -14.05
CA LYS A 472 1.41 -43.64 -15.22
C LYS A 472 0.44 -44.07 -16.34
N MET A 473 0.79 -43.77 -17.59
CA MET A 473 -0.01 -44.13 -18.77
C MET A 473 -0.30 -45.64 -18.82
N GLY A 474 -1.58 -46.01 -18.95
CA GLY A 474 -2.04 -47.39 -19.15
C GLY A 474 -2.87 -48.00 -18.02
N VAL A 475 -3.03 -47.32 -16.87
CA VAL A 475 -3.87 -47.77 -15.75
C VAL A 475 -5.19 -47.00 -15.74
N SER A 476 -6.32 -47.72 -15.65
CA SER A 476 -7.67 -47.13 -15.64
C SER A 476 -7.82 -46.17 -14.46
N THR A 477 -8.18 -44.91 -14.74
CA THR A 477 -8.39 -43.82 -13.76
C THR A 477 -9.67 -43.98 -12.92
N ASN A 478 -10.45 -45.03 -13.15
CA ASN A 478 -11.66 -45.36 -12.39
C ASN A 478 -11.38 -46.26 -11.19
N ASN A 479 -10.21 -46.13 -10.54
CA ASN A 479 -9.88 -46.91 -9.37
C ASN A 479 -10.43 -46.20 -8.11
N LEU A 480 -11.66 -46.52 -7.72
CA LEU A 480 -12.36 -45.99 -6.53
C LEU A 480 -11.61 -46.19 -5.19
N ASN A 481 -10.52 -46.96 -5.22
CA ASN A 481 -9.65 -47.23 -4.07
C ASN A 481 -8.46 -46.28 -3.95
N SER A 482 -8.22 -45.38 -4.92
CA SER A 482 -7.18 -44.36 -4.80
C SER A 482 -7.47 -43.39 -3.66
N ARG A 483 -6.48 -43.14 -2.81
CA ARG A 483 -6.62 -42.17 -1.73
C ARG A 483 -6.67 -40.74 -2.24
N ALA A 484 -5.92 -40.41 -3.30
CA ALA A 484 -6.01 -39.11 -3.95
C ALA A 484 -7.41 -38.88 -4.54
N GLU A 485 -7.97 -39.86 -5.26
CA GLU A 485 -9.32 -39.73 -5.84
C GLU A 485 -10.37 -39.57 -4.74
N GLN A 486 -10.33 -40.37 -3.68
CA GLN A 486 -11.29 -40.24 -2.56
C GLN A 486 -11.34 -38.83 -1.95
N VAL A 487 -10.23 -38.09 -2.00
CA VAL A 487 -10.14 -36.73 -1.45
C VAL A 487 -10.51 -35.65 -2.47
N PHE A 488 -10.22 -35.86 -3.76
CA PHE A 488 -10.31 -34.85 -4.82
C PHE A 488 -11.34 -35.16 -5.94
N GLN A 489 -12.12 -36.23 -5.84
CA GLN A 489 -13.09 -36.63 -6.87
C GLN A 489 -14.26 -35.65 -7.03
N ASN A 490 -14.58 -34.88 -5.98
CA ASN A 490 -15.73 -33.96 -5.94
C ASN A 490 -15.38 -32.53 -5.44
N LYS A 491 -14.10 -32.14 -5.45
CA LYS A 491 -13.59 -30.83 -4.99
C LYS A 491 -12.71 -30.20 -6.07
#